data_AF-A0A4Z2HZM2-F1
#
_entry.id   AF-A0A4Z2HZM2-F1
#
_cell.length_a   1.000
_cell.length_b   1.000
_cell.length_c   1.000
_cell.angle_alpha   90.00
_cell.angle_beta   90.00
_cell.angle_gamma   90.00
#
_symmetry.space_group_name_H-M   'P 1'
#
loop_
_entity.id
_entity.type
_entity.pdbx_description
1 polymer ?
#
loop_
_entity_poly.entity_id
_entity_poly.type
_entity_poly.pdbx_seq_one_letter_code
_entity_poly.pdbx_strand_id
1 'polypeptide(L)'
;MIQRGVDPKSTDRNPKTSYFINRELTALLSCRSGLDGGASRHGPVMATESSVWTTCDYSHNVTFFYNWVGKKISVAWTTQDFVVIGLGLTVCLIVVLANLLVMVAISMNHRFHFPIYYLLGNMAAADLFAGIAYVNLMLHTGPWTRTLSKEQWYIRGALIDISLTASVANLLAVAVERHQTIITVQLHSKMTKRRVVLLIVCIWAVSIVMGLMPSLFWNCECDLDDCSTVAPLYSRRFLVFWAVLNLLTFFVMAAMYTRIFVYVRYQTRQASHHSTEMRHKQTVLNLMKTISMVLGEKLFVCDHCWMICGSKVKFVQFGF
;
A
#
# COMPACT_ATOMS: atom_id res chain seq x y z
N MET A 1 46.39 38.86 45.43
CA MET A 1 46.30 37.40 45.28
C MET A 1 44.88 36.95 45.67
N ILE A 2 44.02 36.83 44.65
CA ILE A 2 42.80 36.02 44.50
C ILE A 2 42.14 35.47 45.78
N GLN A 3 40.89 35.89 46.08
CA GLN A 3 39.74 34.98 46.26
C GLN A 3 38.38 35.72 46.41
N ARG A 4 37.44 35.27 45.56
CA ARG A 4 35.99 35.04 45.76
C ARG A 4 35.05 36.19 46.18
N GLY A 5 34.29 36.66 45.19
CA GLY A 5 32.90 37.11 45.34
C GLY A 5 32.14 36.72 44.07
N VAL A 6 31.21 35.77 44.16
CA VAL A 6 30.31 35.37 43.06
C VAL A 6 29.02 36.15 43.23
N ASP A 7 28.71 37.01 42.25
CA ASP A 7 27.47 37.77 42.15
C ASP A 7 26.22 36.87 41.99
N PRO A 8 25.05 37.30 42.50
CA PRO A 8 23.80 36.58 42.36
C PRO A 8 23.16 36.91 41.00
N LYS A 9 23.29 36.04 40.01
CA LYS A 9 22.48 36.11 38.77
C LYS A 9 21.22 35.26 38.89
N SER A 10 20.12 35.97 39.10
CA SER A 10 18.75 35.65 38.65
C SER A 10 18.63 34.45 37.70
N THR A 11 18.18 33.32 38.23
CA THR A 11 17.65 32.24 37.39
C THR A 11 16.17 32.52 37.18
N ASP A 12 15.89 33.22 36.07
CA ASP A 12 14.55 33.50 35.57
C ASP A 12 13.85 32.17 35.25
N ARG A 13 12.91 31.79 36.12
CA ARG A 13 12.17 30.52 36.02
C ARG A 13 11.06 30.73 34.99
N ASN A 14 11.38 30.50 33.72
CA ASN A 14 10.46 30.67 32.60
C ASN A 14 9.16 29.86 32.84
N PRO A 15 7.98 30.51 32.97
CA PRO A 15 6.72 29.83 33.32
C PRO A 15 6.22 28.88 32.23
N LYS A 16 6.83 28.87 31.04
CA LYS A 16 6.47 27.98 29.93
C LYS A 16 6.95 26.54 30.10
N THR A 17 8.03 26.30 30.86
CA THR A 17 8.58 24.95 31.04
C THR A 17 7.79 24.14 32.08
N SER A 18 7.23 24.80 33.11
CA SER A 18 6.33 24.14 34.08
C SER A 18 4.97 23.77 33.48
N TYR A 19 4.49 24.53 32.48
CA TYR A 19 3.27 24.19 31.74
C TYR A 19 3.44 22.97 30.83
N PHE A 20 4.62 22.78 30.23
CA PHE A 20 4.88 21.63 29.36
C PHE A 20 5.02 20.33 30.13
N ILE A 21 5.70 20.34 31.29
CA ILE A 21 5.88 19.14 32.11
C ILE A 21 4.56 18.71 32.78
N ASN A 22 3.73 19.66 33.23
CA ASN A 22 2.41 19.32 33.79
C ASN A 22 1.43 18.78 32.73
N ARG A 23 1.54 19.21 31.46
CA ARG A 23 0.67 18.71 30.38
C ARG A 23 1.03 17.28 29.96
N GLU A 24 2.32 16.94 29.93
CA GLU A 24 2.80 15.57 29.67
C GLU A 24 2.46 14.61 30.83
N LEU A 25 2.57 15.05 32.08
CA LEU A 25 2.16 14.23 33.23
C LEU A 25 0.63 14.00 33.27
N THR A 26 -0.17 14.99 32.86
CA THR A 26 -1.64 14.86 32.77
C THR A 26 -2.05 13.92 31.62
N ALA A 27 -1.32 13.92 30.51
CA ALA A 27 -1.54 13.00 29.39
C ALA A 27 -1.17 11.54 29.75
N LEU A 28 -0.07 11.33 30.48
CA LEU A 28 0.34 10.01 30.95
C LEU A 28 -0.57 9.45 32.05
N LEU A 29 -1.11 10.30 32.93
CA LEU A 29 -2.12 9.88 33.91
C LEU A 29 -3.47 9.56 33.26
N SER A 30 -3.87 10.28 32.19
CA SER A 30 -5.09 10.00 31.43
C SER A 30 -5.02 8.68 30.63
N CYS A 31 -3.83 8.30 30.18
CA CYS A 31 -3.60 6.98 29.57
C CYS A 31 -3.68 5.82 30.57
N ARG A 32 -3.43 6.07 31.88
CA ARG A 32 -3.50 5.04 32.91
C ARG A 32 -4.89 4.89 33.52
N SER A 33 -5.71 5.95 33.55
CA SER A 33 -7.12 5.88 33.96
C SER A 33 -8.07 5.41 32.84
N GLY A 34 -7.62 5.37 31.59
CA GLY A 34 -8.36 4.75 30.47
C GLY A 34 -8.34 3.22 30.43
N LEU A 35 -7.59 2.57 31.32
CA LEU A 35 -7.51 1.09 31.42
C LEU A 35 -8.46 0.49 32.48
N ASP A 36 -9.09 1.30 33.35
CA ASP A 36 -9.93 0.81 34.47
C ASP A 36 -11.32 1.49 34.58
N GLY A 37 -11.86 2.07 33.50
CA GLY A 37 -13.04 2.96 33.62
C GLY A 37 -14.01 2.95 32.45
N GLY A 38 -14.50 1.78 32.05
CA GLY A 38 -15.60 1.62 31.08
C GLY A 38 -16.85 1.06 31.73
N ALA A 39 -17.38 1.74 32.76
CA ALA A 39 -18.62 1.34 33.41
C ALA A 39 -19.80 1.44 32.43
N SER A 40 -20.36 0.26 32.15
CA SER A 40 -21.64 -0.01 31.51
C SER A 40 -22.70 1.06 31.76
N ARG A 41 -23.37 1.47 30.67
CA ARG A 41 -24.69 2.07 30.77
C ARG A 41 -25.66 1.41 29.78
N HIS A 42 -25.97 0.13 30.01
CA HIS A 42 -27.23 -0.49 29.61
C HIS A 42 -27.65 -1.51 30.68
N GLY A 43 -28.92 -1.46 31.08
CA GLY A 43 -29.51 -2.26 32.17
C GLY A 43 -29.56 -3.77 31.89
N PRO A 44 -29.98 -4.57 32.90
CA PRO A 44 -29.62 -5.97 32.99
C PRO A 44 -30.46 -6.84 32.06
N VAL A 45 -29.80 -7.56 31.16
CA VAL A 45 -30.36 -8.81 30.62
C VAL A 45 -29.55 -9.94 31.24
N MET A 46 -30.26 -10.76 31.99
CA MET A 46 -29.80 -11.88 32.78
C MET A 46 -28.90 -12.80 31.95
N ALA A 47 -27.65 -12.96 32.38
CA ALA A 47 -26.73 -13.95 31.85
C ALA A 47 -27.24 -15.34 32.24
N THR A 48 -27.81 -16.04 31.27
CA THR A 48 -27.91 -17.50 31.32
C THR A 48 -26.74 -18.02 30.50
N GLU A 49 -25.83 -18.74 31.15
CA GLU A 49 -24.77 -19.50 30.49
C GLU A 49 -25.38 -20.43 29.45
N SER A 50 -25.18 -20.11 28.18
CA SER A 50 -25.39 -21.04 27.08
C SER A 50 -24.55 -20.58 25.90
N SER A 51 -23.42 -21.26 25.70
CA SER A 51 -22.66 -21.37 24.44
C SER A 51 -22.73 -20.15 23.51
N VAL A 52 -21.76 -19.23 23.61
CA VAL A 52 -21.51 -18.21 22.59
C VAL A 52 -21.01 -18.91 21.33
N TRP A 53 -21.94 -19.45 20.56
CA TRP A 53 -21.75 -19.54 19.11
C TRP A 53 -21.88 -18.10 18.63
N THR A 54 -20.76 -17.47 18.27
CA THR A 54 -20.78 -16.21 17.52
C THR A 54 -21.42 -16.50 16.18
N THR A 55 -22.75 -16.43 16.09
CA THR A 55 -23.46 -16.57 14.83
C THR A 55 -23.10 -15.36 13.99
N CYS A 56 -22.26 -15.54 12.98
CA CYS A 56 -21.90 -14.48 12.04
C CYS A 56 -23.16 -13.96 11.36
N ASP A 57 -23.49 -12.68 11.55
CA ASP A 57 -24.65 -12.06 10.93
C ASP A 57 -24.26 -11.45 9.57
N TYR A 58 -24.51 -12.21 8.51
CA TYR A 58 -24.30 -11.79 7.13
C TYR A 58 -25.43 -10.90 6.59
N SER A 59 -26.44 -10.53 7.38
CA SER A 59 -27.55 -9.69 6.90
C SER A 59 -27.20 -8.19 6.83
N HIS A 60 -26.11 -7.78 7.47
CA HIS A 60 -25.72 -6.38 7.52
C HIS A 60 -25.30 -5.83 6.14
N ASN A 61 -25.78 -4.62 5.83
CA ASN A 61 -25.42 -3.88 4.61
C ASN A 61 -24.14 -3.06 4.80
N VAL A 62 -23.53 -2.62 3.69
CA VAL A 62 -22.30 -1.79 3.71
C VAL A 62 -22.44 -0.55 4.60
N THR A 63 -23.62 0.08 4.61
CA THR A 63 -23.87 1.29 5.44
C THR A 63 -23.77 1.01 6.95
N PHE A 64 -24.13 -0.21 7.39
CA PHE A 64 -24.00 -0.62 8.80
C PHE A 64 -22.54 -0.60 9.24
N PHE A 65 -21.65 -1.24 8.48
CA PHE A 65 -20.22 -1.30 8.80
C PHE A 65 -19.57 0.08 8.80
N TYR A 66 -19.92 0.94 7.84
CA TYR A 66 -19.44 2.32 7.80
C TYR A 66 -19.87 3.11 9.05
N ASN A 67 -21.12 2.96 9.49
CA ASN A 67 -21.60 3.61 10.72
C ASN A 67 -20.92 3.03 11.97
N TRP A 68 -20.74 1.71 12.03
CA TRP A 68 -20.10 1.00 13.15
C TRP A 68 -18.69 1.53 13.43
N VAL A 69 -17.86 1.65 12.39
CA VAL A 69 -16.49 2.17 12.53
C VAL A 69 -16.43 3.71 12.58
N GLY A 70 -17.57 4.39 12.57
CA GLY A 70 -17.66 5.86 12.62
C GLY A 70 -17.26 6.57 11.32
N LYS A 71 -17.24 5.87 10.18
CA LYS A 71 -16.85 6.42 8.87
C LYS A 71 -18.07 7.00 8.15
N LYS A 72 -18.10 8.32 7.97
CA LYS A 72 -19.18 9.01 7.25
C LYS A 72 -19.13 8.73 5.75
N ILE A 73 -20.30 8.44 5.15
CA ILE A 73 -20.49 8.37 3.69
C ILE A 73 -21.10 9.70 3.24
N SER A 74 -20.63 10.27 2.13
CA SER A 74 -21.24 11.50 1.58
C SER A 74 -22.67 11.22 1.11
N VAL A 75 -23.62 12.04 1.58
CA VAL A 75 -25.05 11.89 1.23
C VAL A 75 -25.38 12.61 -0.08
N ALA A 76 -24.70 13.74 -0.32
CA ALA A 76 -24.83 14.54 -1.52
C ALA A 76 -23.46 14.69 -2.18
N TRP A 77 -23.49 14.96 -3.48
CA TRP A 77 -22.29 15.27 -4.24
C TRP A 77 -21.69 16.58 -3.78
N THR A 78 -20.42 16.55 -3.40
CA THR A 78 -19.66 17.77 -3.12
C THR A 78 -18.83 18.18 -4.34
N THR A 79 -18.45 19.45 -4.44
CA THR A 79 -17.52 19.93 -5.47
C THR A 79 -16.19 19.17 -5.43
N GLN A 80 -15.74 18.78 -4.23
CA GLN A 80 -14.55 17.96 -4.06
C GLN A 80 -14.70 16.57 -4.71
N ASP A 81 -15.86 15.91 -4.53
CA ASP A 81 -16.11 14.61 -5.14
C ASP A 81 -16.07 14.69 -6.68
N PHE A 82 -16.70 15.72 -7.26
CA PHE A 82 -16.66 15.92 -8.72
C PHE A 82 -15.25 16.15 -9.25
N VAL A 83 -14.45 16.96 -8.55
CA VAL A 83 -13.06 17.23 -8.93
C VAL A 83 -12.20 15.95 -8.82
N VAL A 84 -12.33 15.20 -7.72
CA VAL A 84 -11.59 13.95 -7.51
C VAL A 84 -11.95 12.90 -8.56
N ILE A 85 -13.23 12.71 -8.85
CA ILE A 85 -13.68 11.75 -9.86
C ILE A 85 -13.26 12.21 -11.26
N GLY A 86 -13.44 13.49 -11.58
CA GLY A 86 -13.06 14.05 -12.88
C GLY A 86 -11.57 13.85 -13.15
N LEU A 87 -10.71 14.32 -12.24
CA LEU A 87 -9.25 14.15 -12.34
C LEU A 87 -8.85 12.67 -12.33
N GLY A 88 -9.45 11.88 -11.44
CA GLY A 88 -9.18 10.45 -11.32
C GLY A 88 -9.47 9.70 -12.62
N LEU A 89 -10.65 9.92 -13.22
CA LEU A 89 -11.04 9.29 -14.48
C LEU A 89 -10.14 9.75 -15.64
N THR A 90 -9.77 11.03 -15.71
CA THR A 90 -8.84 11.53 -16.73
C THR A 90 -7.47 10.82 -16.63
N VAL A 91 -6.92 10.70 -15.42
CA VAL A 91 -5.65 10.00 -15.20
C VAL A 91 -5.77 8.53 -15.57
N CYS A 92 -6.85 7.86 -15.17
CA CYS A 92 -7.06 6.45 -15.49
C CYS A 92 -7.15 6.22 -17.01
N LEU A 93 -7.84 7.11 -17.73
CA LEU A 93 -7.94 7.05 -19.19
C LEU A 93 -6.56 7.14 -19.84
N ILE A 94 -5.71 8.07 -19.39
CA ILE A 94 -4.35 8.21 -19.89
C ILE A 94 -3.53 6.94 -19.62
N VAL A 95 -3.62 6.38 -18.41
CA VAL A 95 -2.92 5.14 -18.04
C VAL A 95 -3.36 3.98 -18.92
N VAL A 96 -4.67 3.82 -19.12
CA VAL A 96 -5.23 2.75 -19.95
C VAL A 96 -4.78 2.88 -21.40
N LEU A 97 -4.89 4.08 -21.99
CA LEU A 97 -4.48 4.32 -23.38
C LEU A 97 -2.98 4.14 -23.57
N ALA A 98 -2.15 4.67 -22.67
CA ALA A 98 -0.70 4.56 -22.76
C ALA A 98 -0.24 3.10 -22.70
N ASN A 99 -0.76 2.31 -21.75
CA ASN A 99 -0.38 0.90 -21.62
C ASN A 99 -0.97 0.03 -22.74
N LEU A 100 -2.15 0.35 -23.25
CA LEU A 100 -2.72 -0.33 -24.41
C LEU A 100 -1.84 -0.10 -25.66
N LEU A 101 -1.38 1.14 -25.89
CA LEU A 101 -0.46 1.47 -26.99
C LEU A 101 0.85 0.68 -26.87
N VAL A 102 1.39 0.53 -25.66
CA VAL A 102 2.59 -0.29 -25.43
C VAL A 102 2.34 -1.76 -25.80
N MET A 103 1.21 -2.35 -25.39
CA MET A 103 0.86 -3.73 -25.75
C MET A 103 0.70 -3.91 -27.27
N VAL A 104 0.01 -2.98 -27.93
CA VAL A 104 -0.17 -2.99 -29.40
C VAL A 104 1.18 -2.86 -30.12
N ALA A 105 2.05 -1.96 -29.65
CA ALA A 105 3.38 -1.79 -30.22
C ALA A 105 4.25 -3.05 -30.09
N ILE A 106 4.11 -3.80 -28.99
CA ILE A 106 4.78 -5.09 -28.79
C ILE A 106 4.20 -6.15 -29.72
N SER A 107 2.87 -6.21 -29.88
CA SER A 107 2.22 -7.24 -30.72
C SER A 107 2.45 -7.06 -32.22
N MET A 108 2.56 -5.82 -32.70
CA MET A 108 2.79 -5.55 -34.13
C MET A 108 4.23 -5.83 -34.58
N ASN A 109 5.19 -5.87 -33.65
CA ASN A 109 6.60 -5.99 -33.98
C ASN A 109 7.14 -7.41 -33.76
N HIS A 110 7.23 -8.19 -34.84
CA HIS A 110 7.75 -9.57 -34.82
C HIS A 110 9.24 -9.68 -34.39
N ARG A 111 9.97 -8.55 -34.34
CA ARG A 111 11.37 -8.44 -33.89
C ARG A 111 11.55 -8.53 -32.36
N PHE A 112 10.47 -8.58 -31.59
CA PHE A 112 10.47 -8.56 -30.12
C PHE A 112 10.33 -9.94 -29.45
N HIS A 113 10.70 -11.04 -30.11
CA HIS A 113 10.58 -12.39 -29.55
C HIS A 113 11.62 -12.77 -28.47
N PHE A 114 12.21 -11.79 -27.78
CA PHE A 114 13.09 -11.99 -26.63
C PHE A 114 12.29 -12.08 -25.32
N PRO A 115 12.74 -12.86 -24.32
CA PRO A 115 12.05 -13.03 -23.02
C PRO A 115 11.69 -11.71 -22.31
N ILE A 116 12.50 -10.67 -22.49
CA ILE A 116 12.32 -9.34 -21.91
C ILE A 116 11.02 -8.64 -22.36
N TYR A 117 10.56 -8.88 -23.58
CA TYR A 117 9.34 -8.24 -24.11
C TYR A 117 8.06 -8.85 -23.54
N TYR A 118 8.09 -10.13 -23.14
CA TYR A 118 6.96 -10.74 -22.42
C TYR A 118 6.80 -10.14 -21.03
N LEU A 119 7.90 -9.80 -20.34
CA LEU A 119 7.87 -9.13 -19.05
C LEU A 119 7.40 -7.68 -19.18
N LEU A 120 7.87 -6.95 -20.19
CA LEU A 120 7.37 -5.60 -20.53
C LEU A 120 5.87 -5.62 -20.86
N GLY A 121 5.42 -6.59 -21.65
CA GLY A 121 3.99 -6.78 -21.94
C GLY A 121 3.17 -7.09 -20.69
N ASN A 122 3.67 -7.94 -19.79
CA ASN A 122 2.98 -8.23 -18.53
C ASN A 122 2.91 -7.02 -17.59
N MET A 123 3.95 -6.20 -17.56
CA MET A 123 3.95 -4.93 -16.81
C MET A 123 2.86 -3.99 -17.35
N ALA A 124 2.80 -3.82 -18.68
CA ALA A 124 1.74 -3.02 -19.31
C ALA A 124 0.33 -3.59 -19.06
N ALA A 125 0.17 -4.92 -19.07
CA ALA A 125 -1.11 -5.57 -18.75
C ALA A 125 -1.52 -5.35 -17.27
N ALA A 126 -0.57 -5.39 -16.34
CA ALA A 126 -0.83 -5.09 -14.93
C ALA A 126 -1.24 -3.63 -14.72
N ASP A 127 -0.58 -2.68 -15.40
CA ASP A 127 -0.94 -1.26 -15.33
C ASP A 127 -2.30 -0.97 -16.00
N LEU A 128 -2.65 -1.68 -17.08
CA LEU A 128 -3.98 -1.63 -17.68
C LEU A 128 -5.05 -2.12 -16.69
N PHE A 129 -4.80 -3.25 -16.03
CA PHE A 129 -5.69 -3.79 -15.00
C PHE A 129 -5.86 -2.81 -13.82
N ALA A 130 -4.77 -2.19 -13.36
CA ALA A 130 -4.82 -1.14 -12.35
C ALA A 130 -5.68 0.03 -12.81
N GLY A 131 -5.49 0.52 -14.04
CA GLY A 131 -6.32 1.58 -14.63
C GLY A 131 -7.81 1.24 -14.60
N ILE A 132 -8.18 0.03 -14.99
CA ILE A 132 -9.58 -0.44 -14.95
C ILE A 132 -10.12 -0.54 -13.52
N ALA A 133 -9.31 -1.07 -12.58
CA ALA A 133 -9.66 -1.14 -11.17
C ALA A 133 -9.92 0.26 -10.57
N TYR A 134 -9.07 1.24 -10.89
CA TYR A 134 -9.25 2.61 -10.45
C TYR A 134 -10.45 3.30 -11.12
N VAL A 135 -10.77 3.01 -12.39
CA VAL A 135 -12.03 3.48 -13.01
C VAL A 135 -13.23 2.95 -12.24
N ASN A 136 -13.25 1.64 -11.93
CA ASN A 136 -14.33 1.04 -11.15
C ASN A 136 -14.45 1.67 -9.75
N LEU A 137 -13.32 1.96 -9.10
CA LEU A 137 -13.28 2.68 -7.83
C LEU A 137 -13.91 4.08 -7.95
N MET A 138 -13.49 4.87 -8.94
CA MET A 138 -13.96 6.26 -9.10
C MET A 138 -15.45 6.33 -9.41
N LEU A 139 -15.98 5.43 -10.24
CA LEU A 139 -17.40 5.36 -10.58
C LEU A 139 -18.29 5.02 -9.38
N HIS A 140 -17.78 4.25 -8.41
CA HIS A 140 -18.52 3.84 -7.23
C HIS A 140 -18.14 4.62 -5.95
N THR A 141 -17.44 5.74 -6.09
CA THR A 141 -17.06 6.62 -4.96
C THR A 141 -18.12 7.67 -4.66
N GLY A 142 -18.09 8.23 -3.45
CA GLY A 142 -19.03 9.27 -3.02
C GLY A 142 -20.40 8.70 -2.64
N PRO A 143 -21.51 9.37 -3.01
CA PRO A 143 -22.87 8.95 -2.65
C PRO A 143 -23.24 7.54 -3.14
N TRP A 144 -22.64 7.10 -4.25
CA TRP A 144 -22.81 5.73 -4.78
C TRP A 144 -22.30 4.64 -3.86
N THR A 145 -21.40 4.95 -2.92
CA THR A 145 -20.88 3.95 -1.97
C THR A 145 -22.00 3.36 -1.11
N ARG A 146 -23.05 4.15 -0.84
CA ARG A 146 -24.18 3.73 0.01
C ARG A 146 -25.09 2.69 -0.67
N THR A 147 -25.13 2.71 -2.00
CA THR A 147 -25.99 1.82 -2.81
C THR A 147 -25.30 0.51 -3.19
N LEU A 148 -24.02 0.33 -2.83
CA LEU A 148 -23.27 -0.88 -3.13
C LEU A 148 -23.77 -2.07 -2.31
N SER A 149 -23.90 -3.21 -2.99
CA SER A 149 -23.97 -4.50 -2.29
C SER A 149 -22.62 -4.82 -1.64
N LYS A 150 -22.62 -5.72 -0.64
CA LYS A 150 -21.36 -6.20 -0.02
C LYS A 150 -20.41 -6.81 -1.06
N GLU A 151 -20.96 -7.61 -1.98
CA GLU A 151 -20.18 -8.22 -3.05
C GLU A 151 -19.52 -7.18 -3.95
N GLN A 152 -20.25 -6.13 -4.36
CA GLN A 152 -19.69 -5.04 -5.16
C GLN A 152 -18.59 -4.28 -4.40
N TRP A 153 -18.76 -4.09 -3.09
CA TRP A 153 -17.75 -3.46 -2.25
C TRP A 153 -16.48 -4.32 -2.16
N TYR A 154 -16.62 -5.65 -1.96
CA TYR A 154 -15.49 -6.58 -1.94
C TYR A 154 -14.80 -6.67 -3.31
N ILE A 155 -15.55 -6.73 -4.41
CA ILE A 155 -14.98 -6.75 -5.76
C ILE A 155 -14.18 -5.47 -6.00
N ARG A 156 -14.73 -4.31 -5.62
CA ARG A 156 -14.03 -3.02 -5.74
C ARG A 156 -12.71 -3.01 -4.97
N GLY A 157 -12.69 -3.51 -3.73
CA GLY A 157 -11.48 -3.65 -2.92
C GLY A 157 -10.49 -4.64 -3.53
N ALA A 158 -10.96 -5.84 -3.88
CA ALA A 158 -10.16 -6.91 -4.46
C ALA A 158 -9.48 -6.47 -5.76
N LEU A 159 -10.15 -5.74 -6.66
CA LEU A 159 -9.53 -5.24 -7.89
C LEU A 159 -8.32 -4.33 -7.60
N ILE A 160 -8.40 -3.50 -6.56
CA ILE A 160 -7.28 -2.63 -6.13
C ILE A 160 -6.16 -3.49 -5.53
N ASP A 161 -6.50 -4.41 -4.62
CA ASP A 161 -5.53 -5.27 -3.93
C ASP A 161 -4.78 -6.20 -4.92
N ILE A 162 -5.50 -6.77 -5.89
CA ILE A 162 -4.93 -7.57 -6.99
C ILE A 162 -3.99 -6.71 -7.81
N SER A 163 -4.41 -5.50 -8.20
CA SER A 163 -3.59 -4.61 -9.03
C SER A 163 -2.29 -4.24 -8.34
N LEU A 164 -2.35 -3.93 -7.05
CA LEU A 164 -1.21 -3.60 -6.23
C LEU A 164 -0.23 -4.78 -6.12
N THR A 165 -0.74 -5.96 -5.79
CA THR A 165 0.07 -7.18 -5.67
C THR A 165 0.72 -7.56 -6.99
N ALA A 166 -0.02 -7.44 -8.10
CA ALA A 166 0.49 -7.73 -9.42
C ALA A 166 1.63 -6.78 -9.81
N SER A 167 1.52 -5.49 -9.52
CA SER A 167 2.59 -4.52 -9.77
C SER A 167 3.83 -4.81 -8.92
N VAL A 168 3.66 -5.08 -7.62
CA VAL A 168 4.78 -5.41 -6.72
C VAL A 168 5.50 -6.69 -7.14
N ALA A 169 4.75 -7.74 -7.46
CA ALA A 169 5.30 -9.02 -7.91
C ALA A 169 5.97 -8.90 -9.29
N ASN A 170 5.46 -8.07 -10.20
CA ASN A 170 6.11 -7.74 -11.47
C ASN A 170 7.45 -7.03 -11.26
N LEU A 171 7.51 -6.04 -10.36
CA LEU A 171 8.75 -5.35 -10.04
C LEU A 171 9.81 -6.30 -9.46
N LEU A 172 9.38 -7.21 -8.57
CA LEU A 172 10.26 -8.23 -8.02
C LEU A 172 10.76 -9.17 -9.12
N ALA A 173 9.90 -9.59 -10.04
CA ALA A 173 10.28 -10.44 -11.17
C ALA A 173 11.29 -9.74 -12.10
N VAL A 174 11.11 -8.45 -12.39
CA VAL A 174 12.08 -7.64 -13.14
C VAL A 174 13.40 -7.52 -12.37
N ALA A 175 13.37 -7.33 -11.05
CA ALA A 175 14.57 -7.28 -10.21
C ALA A 175 15.35 -8.60 -10.23
N VAL A 176 14.65 -9.74 -10.14
CA VAL A 176 15.23 -11.09 -10.24
C VAL A 176 15.79 -11.34 -11.64
N GLU A 177 15.07 -10.99 -12.70
CA GLU A 177 15.53 -11.10 -14.09
C GLU A 177 16.82 -10.31 -14.30
N ARG A 178 16.89 -9.07 -13.78
CA ARG A 178 18.08 -8.21 -13.90
C ARG A 178 19.25 -8.75 -13.09
N HIS A 179 19.01 -9.19 -11.86
CA HIS A 179 20.03 -9.85 -11.04
C HIS A 179 20.61 -11.07 -11.76
N GLN A 180 19.73 -11.94 -12.26
CA GLN A 180 20.11 -13.14 -12.98
C GLN A 180 20.87 -12.78 -14.25
N THR A 181 20.40 -11.84 -15.06
CA THR A 181 21.09 -11.41 -16.30
C THR A 181 22.50 -10.92 -16.02
N ILE A 182 22.69 -10.09 -14.98
CA ILE A 182 24.01 -9.52 -14.65
C ILE A 182 25.01 -10.61 -14.22
N ILE A 183 24.55 -11.62 -13.46
CA ILE A 183 25.39 -12.76 -13.05
C ILE A 183 25.60 -13.74 -14.20
N THR A 184 24.58 -13.95 -15.03
CA THR A 184 24.55 -14.95 -16.11
C THR A 184 25.26 -14.47 -17.38
N VAL A 185 25.48 -13.16 -17.56
CA VAL A 185 26.39 -12.65 -18.61
C VAL A 185 27.83 -13.20 -18.43
N GLN A 186 28.17 -13.83 -17.29
CA GLN A 186 29.40 -14.61 -17.10
C GLN A 186 29.27 -16.13 -17.34
N LEU A 187 28.06 -16.71 -17.37
CA LEU A 187 27.82 -18.13 -17.63
C LEU A 187 26.56 -18.29 -18.48
N HIS A 188 26.73 -18.61 -19.76
CA HIS A 188 25.74 -18.73 -20.83
C HIS A 188 24.45 -19.54 -20.51
N SER A 189 23.57 -19.06 -19.62
CA SER A 189 22.27 -19.68 -19.33
C SER A 189 21.14 -18.86 -19.94
N LYS A 190 20.63 -19.32 -21.10
CA LYS A 190 19.46 -18.76 -21.77
C LYS A 190 18.21 -18.92 -20.89
N MET A 191 17.63 -17.80 -20.44
CA MET A 191 16.27 -17.78 -19.90
C MET A 191 15.30 -18.36 -20.93
N THR A 192 14.61 -19.45 -20.58
CA THR A 192 13.67 -20.12 -21.48
C THR A 192 12.31 -19.45 -21.43
N LYS A 193 11.63 -19.32 -22.58
CA LYS A 193 10.27 -18.73 -22.69
C LYS A 193 9.29 -19.36 -21.68
N ARG A 194 9.40 -20.67 -21.46
CA ARG A 194 8.58 -21.43 -20.49
C ARG A 194 8.70 -20.88 -19.06
N ARG A 195 9.90 -20.51 -18.60
CA ARG A 195 10.11 -19.95 -17.26
C ARG A 195 9.43 -18.59 -17.10
N VAL A 196 9.51 -17.73 -18.12
CA VAL A 196 8.87 -16.41 -18.08
C VAL A 196 7.34 -16.53 -18.04
N VAL A 197 6.75 -17.42 -18.85
CA VAL A 197 5.30 -17.66 -18.81
C VAL A 197 4.87 -18.21 -17.44
N LEU A 198 5.60 -19.17 -16.88
CA LEU A 198 5.32 -19.68 -15.53
C LEU A 198 5.38 -18.57 -14.47
N LEU A 199 6.38 -17.69 -14.52
CA LEU A 199 6.49 -16.54 -13.61
C LEU A 199 5.27 -15.61 -13.73
N ILE A 200 4.85 -15.29 -14.95
CA ILE A 200 3.65 -14.46 -15.19
C ILE A 200 2.41 -15.12 -14.58
N VAL A 201 2.18 -16.41 -14.83
CA VAL A 201 1.05 -17.14 -14.26
C VAL A 201 1.10 -17.13 -12.73
N CYS A 202 2.27 -17.35 -12.13
CA CYS A 202 2.44 -17.28 -10.68
C CYS A 202 2.14 -15.89 -10.12
N ILE A 203 2.58 -14.82 -10.79
CA ILE A 203 2.30 -13.43 -10.39
C ILE A 203 0.78 -13.19 -10.32
N TRP A 204 0.06 -13.54 -11.39
CA TRP A 204 -1.39 -13.37 -11.42
C TRP A 204 -2.12 -14.25 -10.40
N ALA A 205 -1.70 -15.51 -10.25
CA ALA A 205 -2.29 -16.43 -9.28
C ALA A 205 -2.14 -15.91 -7.84
N VAL A 206 -0.92 -15.49 -7.46
CA VAL A 206 -0.67 -14.92 -6.12
C VAL A 206 -1.49 -13.63 -5.93
N SER A 207 -1.55 -12.77 -6.95
CA SER A 207 -2.29 -11.51 -6.86
C SER A 207 -3.79 -11.74 -6.65
N ILE A 208 -4.39 -12.67 -7.39
CA ILE A 208 -5.81 -13.03 -7.26
C ILE A 208 -6.10 -13.64 -5.88
N VAL A 209 -5.27 -14.59 -5.43
CA VAL A 209 -5.44 -15.20 -4.11
C VAL A 209 -5.35 -14.15 -3.01
N MET A 210 -4.34 -13.28 -3.07
CA MET A 210 -4.12 -12.21 -2.09
C MET A 210 -5.26 -11.19 -2.08
N GLY A 211 -5.80 -10.79 -3.23
CA GLY A 211 -6.92 -9.84 -3.29
C GLY A 211 -8.28 -10.42 -2.91
N LEU A 212 -8.48 -11.74 -3.01
CA LEU A 212 -9.71 -12.42 -2.57
C LEU A 212 -9.67 -12.87 -1.10
N MET A 213 -8.49 -12.85 -0.47
CA MET A 213 -8.35 -13.23 0.95
C MET A 213 -9.29 -12.47 1.90
N PRO A 214 -9.49 -11.14 1.78
CA PRO A 214 -10.38 -10.39 2.66
C PRO A 214 -11.84 -10.81 2.57
N SER A 215 -12.32 -11.16 1.37
CA SER A 215 -13.72 -11.55 1.19
C SER A 215 -13.97 -12.98 1.68
N LEU A 216 -13.01 -13.88 1.53
CA LEU A 216 -13.18 -15.31 1.84
C LEU A 216 -12.79 -15.69 3.28
N PHE A 217 -11.69 -15.13 3.81
CA PHE A 217 -11.07 -15.64 5.06
C PHE A 217 -10.91 -14.59 6.16
N TRP A 218 -10.64 -13.33 5.82
CA TRP A 218 -10.34 -12.26 6.79
C TRP A 218 -11.28 -11.05 6.69
N ASN A 219 -12.59 -11.32 6.64
CA ASN A 219 -13.62 -10.30 6.85
C ASN A 219 -13.89 -10.11 8.36
N CYS A 220 -14.46 -8.97 8.73
CA CYS A 220 -14.85 -8.68 10.11
C CYS A 220 -16.34 -8.97 10.41
N GLU A 221 -17.05 -9.69 9.53
CA GLU A 221 -18.50 -9.93 9.67
C GLU A 221 -18.84 -10.79 10.91
N CYS A 222 -17.90 -11.64 11.33
CA CYS A 222 -18.03 -12.48 12.52
C CYS A 222 -17.46 -11.83 13.80
N ASP A 223 -16.65 -10.78 13.67
CA ASP A 223 -15.93 -10.12 14.76
C ASP A 223 -15.89 -8.61 14.48
N LEU A 224 -16.98 -7.93 14.82
CA LEU A 224 -17.17 -6.49 14.55
C LEU A 224 -16.12 -5.62 15.26
N ASP A 225 -15.56 -6.10 16.36
CA ASP A 225 -14.51 -5.37 17.09
C ASP A 225 -13.22 -5.32 16.27
N ASP A 226 -12.96 -6.30 15.40
CA ASP A 226 -11.80 -6.36 14.53
C ASP A 226 -11.96 -5.60 13.20
N CYS A 227 -13.09 -4.92 12.98
CA CYS A 227 -13.28 -4.09 11.80
C CYS A 227 -12.29 -2.90 11.73
N SER A 228 -11.83 -2.61 10.52
CA SER A 228 -10.92 -1.50 10.25
C SER A 228 -11.65 -0.18 9.98
N THR A 229 -11.10 0.92 10.49
CA THR A 229 -11.61 2.28 10.20
C THR A 229 -11.36 2.71 8.75
N VAL A 230 -10.35 2.13 8.09
CA VAL A 230 -9.99 2.49 6.71
C VAL A 230 -10.87 1.74 5.71
N ALA A 231 -11.06 0.45 5.97
CA ALA A 231 -11.84 -0.47 5.15
C ALA A 231 -12.86 -1.19 6.04
N PRO A 232 -14.10 -0.66 6.17
CA PRO A 232 -15.05 -1.09 7.21
C PRO A 232 -15.48 -2.56 7.20
N LEU A 233 -15.30 -3.27 6.09
CA LEU A 233 -15.59 -4.72 5.99
C LEU A 233 -14.34 -5.59 6.14
N TYR A 234 -13.13 -5.02 6.11
CA TYR A 234 -11.88 -5.76 6.26
C TYR A 234 -11.49 -5.87 7.74
N SER A 235 -10.92 -7.01 8.11
CA SER A 235 -10.24 -7.18 9.39
C SER A 235 -8.98 -6.30 9.48
N ARG A 236 -8.73 -5.71 10.65
CA ARG A 236 -7.49 -4.99 10.94
C ARG A 236 -6.26 -5.90 10.83
N ARG A 237 -6.38 -7.17 11.25
CA ARG A 237 -5.29 -8.15 11.19
C ARG A 237 -4.82 -8.39 9.76
N PHE A 238 -5.77 -8.49 8.82
CA PHE A 238 -5.44 -8.60 7.40
C PHE A 238 -4.69 -7.38 6.88
N LEU A 239 -5.16 -6.17 7.18
CA LEU A 239 -4.49 -4.95 6.71
C LEU A 239 -3.07 -4.81 7.24
N VAL A 240 -2.84 -5.18 8.51
CA VAL A 240 -1.49 -5.20 9.09
C VAL A 240 -0.61 -6.25 8.40
N PHE A 241 -1.13 -7.46 8.22
CA PHE A 241 -0.42 -8.53 7.50
C PHE A 241 -0.04 -8.10 6.07
N TRP A 242 -1.00 -7.51 5.35
CA TRP A 242 -0.80 -6.99 4.00
C TRP A 242 0.28 -5.91 3.94
N ALA A 243 0.22 -4.93 4.85
CA ALA A 243 1.19 -3.85 4.90
C ALA A 243 2.60 -4.36 5.20
N VAL A 244 2.74 -5.30 6.16
CA VAL A 244 4.03 -5.91 6.49
C VAL A 244 4.59 -6.71 5.31
N LEU A 245 3.76 -7.47 4.59
CA LEU A 245 4.17 -8.24 3.42
C LEU A 245 4.66 -7.34 2.27
N ASN A 246 3.96 -6.24 2.02
CA ASN A 246 4.39 -5.25 1.02
C ASN A 246 5.71 -4.59 1.43
N LEU A 247 5.84 -4.15 2.69
CA LEU A 247 7.07 -3.55 3.22
C LEU A 247 8.28 -4.50 3.11
N LEU A 248 8.09 -5.77 3.46
CA LEU A 248 9.11 -6.81 3.31
C LEU A 248 9.53 -6.94 1.84
N THR A 249 8.58 -6.93 0.92
CA THR A 249 8.87 -7.03 -0.52
C THR A 249 9.70 -5.85 -1.01
N PHE A 250 9.39 -4.62 -0.56
CA PHE A 250 10.21 -3.45 -0.85
C PHE A 250 11.63 -3.56 -0.30
N PHE A 251 11.78 -4.04 0.94
CA PHE A 251 13.08 -4.26 1.54
C PHE A 251 13.91 -5.26 0.72
N VAL A 252 13.31 -6.38 0.29
CA VAL A 252 13.96 -7.36 -0.58
C VAL A 252 14.39 -6.74 -1.91
N MET A 253 13.50 -5.97 -2.57
CA MET A 253 13.85 -5.27 -3.81
C MET A 253 15.03 -4.30 -3.62
N ALA A 254 15.01 -3.50 -2.55
CA ALA A 254 16.09 -2.55 -2.24
C ALA A 254 17.42 -3.27 -1.97
N ALA A 255 17.40 -4.36 -1.20
CA ALA A 255 18.58 -5.17 -0.92
C ALA A 255 19.16 -5.78 -2.21
N MET A 256 18.33 -6.34 -3.09
CA MET A 256 18.75 -6.87 -4.38
C MET A 256 19.42 -5.79 -5.24
N TYR A 257 18.81 -4.61 -5.38
CA TYR A 257 19.39 -3.51 -6.15
C TYR A 257 20.69 -2.98 -5.54
N THR A 258 20.80 -2.97 -4.21
CA THR A 258 22.01 -2.56 -3.52
C THR A 258 23.15 -3.53 -3.81
N ARG A 259 22.88 -4.85 -3.75
CA ARG A 259 23.85 -5.89 -4.14
C ARG A 259 24.32 -5.73 -5.58
N ILE A 260 23.39 -5.49 -6.52
CA ILE A 260 23.71 -5.25 -7.92
C ILE A 260 24.59 -4.00 -8.07
N PHE A 261 24.24 -2.90 -7.40
CA PHE A 261 24.99 -1.65 -7.49
C PHE A 261 26.42 -1.78 -6.94
N VAL A 262 26.57 -2.46 -5.79
CA VAL A 262 27.89 -2.75 -5.20
C VAL A 262 28.71 -3.64 -6.12
N TYR A 263 28.11 -4.69 -6.69
CA TYR A 263 28.77 -5.58 -7.65
C TYR A 263 29.28 -4.82 -8.88
N VAL A 264 28.43 -3.98 -9.48
CA VAL A 264 28.83 -3.17 -10.65
C VAL A 264 29.93 -2.18 -10.27
N ARG A 265 29.84 -1.51 -9.13
CA ARG A 265 30.91 -0.59 -8.66
C ARG A 265 32.23 -1.32 -8.40
N TYR A 266 32.19 -2.53 -7.86
CA TYR A 266 33.38 -3.36 -7.63
C TYR A 266 34.03 -3.78 -8.95
N GLN A 267 33.23 -4.21 -9.92
CA GLN A 267 33.69 -4.54 -11.28
C GLN A 267 34.27 -3.32 -12.02
N THR A 268 33.60 -2.16 -11.97
CA THR A 268 34.09 -0.91 -12.58
C THR A 268 35.41 -0.44 -12.00
N ARG A 269 35.68 -0.70 -10.70
CA ARG A 269 36.98 -0.36 -10.09
C ARG A 269 38.13 -1.26 -10.57
N GLN A 270 37.82 -2.47 -11.06
CA GLN A 270 38.82 -3.42 -11.55
C GLN A 270 38.98 -3.40 -13.08
N ALA A 271 37.93 -3.05 -13.83
CA ALA A 271 37.95 -3.02 -15.29
C ALA A 271 38.12 -1.59 -15.82
N SER A 272 39.37 -1.17 -16.04
CA SER A 272 39.72 0.12 -16.64
C SER A 272 39.55 0.20 -18.17
N HIS A 273 38.91 -0.78 -18.85
CA HIS A 273 38.98 -0.86 -20.33
C HIS A 273 37.73 -1.37 -21.11
N HIS A 274 36.49 -1.17 -20.64
CA HIS A 274 35.31 -1.40 -21.49
C HIS A 274 34.16 -0.40 -21.24
N SER A 275 34.22 0.75 -21.92
CA SER A 275 33.44 1.95 -21.60
C SER A 275 31.98 1.97 -22.11
N THR A 276 31.64 1.19 -23.13
CA THR A 276 30.31 1.23 -23.78
C THR A 276 29.30 0.27 -23.17
N GLU A 277 29.65 -1.01 -22.95
CA GLU A 277 28.75 -2.00 -22.35
C GLU A 277 28.41 -1.67 -20.88
N MET A 278 29.39 -1.14 -20.13
CA MET A 278 29.22 -0.71 -18.74
C MET A 278 28.31 0.51 -18.61
N ARG A 279 28.38 1.46 -19.55
CA ARG A 279 27.49 2.65 -19.59
C ARG A 279 26.04 2.25 -19.86
N HIS A 280 25.80 1.25 -20.71
CA HIS A 280 24.46 0.71 -20.96
C HIS A 280 23.89 0.02 -19.71
N LYS A 281 24.68 -0.85 -19.05
CA LYS A 281 24.30 -1.50 -17.78
C LYS A 281 23.99 -0.49 -16.68
N GLN A 282 24.82 0.54 -16.53
CA GLN A 282 24.62 1.61 -15.55
C GLN A 282 23.37 2.45 -15.85
N THR A 283 23.09 2.74 -17.12
CA THR A 283 21.91 3.50 -17.54
C THR A 283 20.63 2.72 -17.28
N VAL A 284 20.60 1.42 -17.58
CA VAL A 284 19.47 0.53 -17.26
C VAL A 284 19.26 0.43 -15.75
N LEU A 285 20.34 0.32 -14.96
CA LEU A 285 20.26 0.29 -13.50
C LEU A 285 19.77 1.62 -12.91
N ASN A 286 20.23 2.75 -13.44
CA ASN A 286 19.78 4.06 -12.99
C ASN A 286 18.31 4.29 -13.35
N LEU A 287 17.87 3.90 -14.55
CA LEU A 287 16.46 3.96 -14.96
C LEU A 287 15.59 3.08 -14.06
N MET A 288 16.00 1.84 -13.79
CA MET A 288 15.24 0.91 -12.93
C MET A 288 15.24 1.33 -11.45
N LYS A 289 16.33 1.94 -10.96
CA LYS A 289 16.39 2.56 -9.62
C LYS A 289 15.43 3.73 -9.53
N THR A 290 15.40 4.61 -10.55
CA THR A 290 14.45 5.72 -10.60
C THR A 290 13.02 5.22 -10.65
N ILE A 291 12.71 4.21 -11.47
CA ILE A 291 11.36 3.62 -11.56
C ILE A 291 10.97 2.99 -10.21
N SER A 292 11.86 2.22 -9.57
CA SER A 292 11.57 1.59 -8.27
C SER A 292 11.46 2.60 -7.13
N MET A 293 12.23 3.70 -7.18
CA MET A 293 12.16 4.78 -6.20
C MET A 293 10.89 5.63 -6.39
N VAL A 294 10.51 5.94 -7.62
CA VAL A 294 9.27 6.67 -7.95
C VAL A 294 8.02 5.82 -7.68
N LEU A 295 8.04 4.53 -7.98
CA LEU A 295 6.94 3.61 -7.66
C LEU A 295 6.89 3.29 -6.16
N GLY A 296 8.05 3.16 -5.51
CA GLY A 296 8.15 3.06 -4.05
C GLY A 296 7.63 4.31 -3.35
N GLU A 297 7.86 5.50 -3.91
CA GLU A 297 7.26 6.75 -3.45
C GLU A 297 5.76 6.78 -3.72
N LYS A 298 5.27 6.32 -4.89
CA LYS A 298 3.83 6.21 -5.15
C LYS A 298 3.15 5.22 -4.21
N LEU A 299 3.78 4.11 -3.87
CA LEU A 299 3.25 3.12 -2.93
C LEU A 299 3.34 3.60 -1.49
N PHE A 300 4.44 4.26 -1.12
CA PHE A 300 4.56 4.94 0.16
C PHE A 300 3.52 6.06 0.25
N VAL A 301 3.24 6.81 -0.82
CA VAL A 301 2.16 7.80 -0.86
C VAL A 301 0.80 7.12 -0.87
N CYS A 302 0.60 5.93 -1.43
CA CYS A 302 -0.68 5.22 -1.35
C CYS A 302 -0.91 4.59 0.03
N ASP A 303 0.11 3.99 0.65
CA ASP A 303 0.10 3.41 2.00
C ASP A 303 0.08 4.51 3.06
N HIS A 304 0.80 5.61 2.83
CA HIS A 304 0.77 6.80 3.67
C HIS A 304 -0.47 7.63 3.39
N CYS A 305 -1.06 7.66 2.19
CA CYS A 305 -2.40 8.23 1.98
C CYS A 305 -3.47 7.30 2.54
N TRP A 306 -3.27 5.99 2.59
CA TRP A 306 -4.15 5.04 3.27
C TRP A 306 -4.07 5.18 4.79
N MET A 307 -2.86 5.27 5.35
CA MET A 307 -2.60 5.56 6.77
C MET A 307 -3.00 6.98 7.16
N ILE A 308 -2.71 7.99 6.33
CA ILE A 308 -3.11 9.39 6.54
C ILE A 308 -4.61 9.52 6.35
N CYS A 309 -5.25 8.91 5.37
CA CYS A 309 -6.71 8.97 5.22
C CYS A 309 -7.38 8.21 6.38
N GLY A 310 -6.81 7.08 6.82
CA GLY A 310 -7.18 6.41 8.06
C GLY A 310 -6.98 7.25 9.33
N SER A 311 -5.95 8.10 9.35
CA SER A 311 -5.65 9.04 10.46
C SER A 311 -6.40 10.36 10.35
N LYS A 312 -6.77 10.80 9.13
CA LYS A 312 -7.57 11.99 8.84
C LYS A 312 -9.05 11.73 9.04
N VAL A 313 -9.51 10.48 8.95
CA VAL A 313 -10.82 10.09 9.47
C VAL A 313 -10.89 10.36 10.99
N LYS A 314 -9.80 10.18 11.74
CA LYS A 314 -9.74 10.63 13.15
C LYS A 314 -9.69 12.17 13.31
N PHE A 315 -9.02 12.90 12.41
CA PHE A 315 -8.95 14.37 12.48
C PHE A 315 -10.22 15.09 12.01
N VAL A 316 -10.98 14.54 11.05
CA VAL A 316 -12.27 15.11 10.60
C VAL A 316 -13.41 14.75 11.58
N GLN A 317 -13.26 13.71 12.41
CA GLN A 317 -14.17 13.44 13.53
C GLN A 317 -13.91 14.30 14.77
N PHE A 318 -12.71 14.89 14.91
CA PHE A 318 -12.37 15.83 15.98
C PHE A 318 -12.11 17.24 15.42
N GLY A 319 -13.19 17.91 15.04
CA GLY A 319 -13.33 19.38 15.03
C GLY A 319 -12.24 20.21 14.36
N PHE A 320 -12.46 20.54 13.08
CA PHE A 320 -12.78 21.90 12.66
C PHE A 320 -13.83 21.83 11.55
#